data_AF-A0A7S0E9T2-F1
#
_entry.id   AF-A0A7S0E9T2-F1
#
_cell.length_a   1.000
_cell.length_b   1.000
_cell.length_c   1.000
_cell.angle_alpha   90.00
_cell.angle_beta   90.00
_cell.angle_gamma   90.00
#
_symmetry.space_group_name_H-M   'P 1'
#
loop_
_entity.id
_entity.type
_entity.pdbx_description
1 polymer ?
#
loop_
_entity_poly.entity_id
_entity_poly.type
_entity_poly.pdbx_seq_one_letter_code
_entity_poly.pdbx_strand_id
1 'polypeptide(L)'
;HREADDYALREAANSPSKRACGIGPGLFFARELLSLMQATRPSEQREHPVRIGLIPTAVGGTCIDRWLPGEVLFENMVKKTEDILGATEKEFGFRPAVSGILFYQGESDALEEAMARAYQDKLMNFVEGARRAFSREDGRAGAGAGAGAGAGA
;
A
#
# COMPACT_ATOMS: atom_id res chain seq x y z
N HIS A 1 -5.80 27.36 -18.85
CA HIS A 1 -7.11 26.73 -18.57
C HIS A 1 -7.22 25.28 -19.06
N ARG A 2 -6.16 24.45 -19.01
CA ARG A 2 -6.24 23.03 -19.41
C ARG A 2 -5.54 22.05 -18.45
N GLU A 3 -5.05 22.54 -17.30
CA GLU A 3 -4.35 21.72 -16.28
C GLU A 3 -5.22 21.39 -15.05
N ALA A 4 -6.30 22.14 -14.82
CA ALA A 4 -7.17 21.91 -13.65
C ALA A 4 -8.01 20.63 -13.78
N ASP A 5 -8.39 20.26 -15.01
CA ASP A 5 -9.23 19.10 -15.28
C ASP A 5 -8.46 17.77 -15.14
N ASP A 6 -7.13 17.79 -15.33
CA ASP A 6 -6.28 16.60 -15.22
C ASP A 6 -5.99 16.23 -13.75
N TYR A 7 -6.12 17.19 -12.83
CA TYR A 7 -5.99 16.96 -11.39
C TYR A 7 -7.19 16.20 -10.82
N ALA A 8 -8.40 16.49 -11.32
CA ALA A 8 -9.62 15.77 -10.95
C ALA A 8 -9.58 14.29 -11.38
N LEU A 9 -8.82 13.95 -12.43
CA LEU A 9 -8.64 12.58 -12.89
C LEU A 9 -7.75 11.73 -11.96
N ARG A 10 -6.92 12.36 -11.10
CA ARG A 10 -6.15 11.65 -10.05
C ARG A 10 -6.93 11.43 -8.76
N GLU A 11 -8.01 12.17 -8.53
CA GLU A 11 -8.94 11.92 -7.40
C GLU A 11 -9.70 10.59 -7.55
N ALA A 12 -9.73 10.01 -8.75
CA ALA A 12 -10.19 8.65 -8.99
C ALA A 12 -9.25 7.56 -8.41
N ALA A 13 -8.25 7.93 -7.60
CA ALA A 13 -7.51 7.04 -6.72
C ALA A 13 -8.40 6.27 -5.72
N ASN A 14 -9.73 6.38 -5.77
CA ASN A 14 -10.63 5.57 -4.98
C ASN A 14 -10.97 4.24 -5.68
N SER A 15 -10.78 3.15 -4.94
CA SER A 15 -11.00 1.74 -5.33
C SER A 15 -12.48 1.47 -5.73
N PRO A 16 -12.78 0.35 -6.43
CA PRO A 16 -14.01 0.12 -7.20
C PRO A 16 -15.19 -0.32 -6.31
N SER A 17 -15.60 0.53 -5.38
CA SER A 17 -16.84 0.35 -4.65
C SER A 17 -17.89 1.33 -5.17
N LYS A 18 -19.14 0.88 -5.34
CA LYS A 18 -20.31 1.69 -5.76
C LYS A 18 -20.68 2.83 -4.78
N ARG A 19 -19.78 3.24 -3.88
CA ARG A 19 -20.00 4.29 -2.89
C ARG A 19 -19.35 5.59 -3.35
N ALA A 20 -20.04 6.70 -3.12
CA ALA A 20 -19.51 8.03 -3.36
C ALA A 20 -18.17 8.17 -2.62
N CYS A 21 -17.16 8.51 -3.39
CA CYS A 21 -15.78 8.57 -2.97
C CYS A 21 -15.49 10.03 -2.58
N GLY A 22 -15.14 10.27 -1.31
CA GLY A 22 -14.78 11.60 -0.80
C GLY A 22 -13.27 11.85 -0.84
N ILE A 23 -12.88 13.04 -0.36
CA ILE A 23 -11.46 13.41 -0.21
C ILE A 23 -10.84 12.61 0.94
N GLY A 24 -9.76 11.88 0.65
CA GLY A 24 -8.96 11.15 1.64
C GLY A 24 -7.68 11.90 2.06
N PRO A 25 -6.98 11.46 3.11
CA PRO A 25 -5.79 12.14 3.62
C PRO A 25 -4.54 11.99 2.73
N GLY A 26 -4.53 11.03 1.81
CA GLY A 26 -3.32 10.61 1.08
C GLY A 26 -2.65 11.73 0.29
N LEU A 27 -3.42 12.56 -0.42
CA LEU A 27 -2.87 13.63 -1.25
C LEU A 27 -2.27 14.76 -0.42
N PHE A 28 -2.92 15.13 0.68
CA PHE A 28 -2.40 16.13 1.61
C PHE A 28 -1.15 15.64 2.32
N PHE A 29 -1.17 14.39 2.78
CA PHE A 29 0.02 13.74 3.36
C PHE A 29 1.19 13.75 2.38
N ALA A 30 0.97 13.33 1.12
CA ALA A 30 2.02 13.31 0.11
C ALA A 30 2.56 14.72 -0.19
N ARG A 31 1.69 15.72 -0.28
CA ARG A 31 2.10 17.11 -0.52
C ARG A 31 2.98 17.63 0.61
N GLU A 32 2.56 17.43 1.86
CA GLU A 32 3.32 17.91 3.02
C GLU A 32 4.66 17.17 3.14
N LEU A 33 4.64 15.83 2.98
CA LEU A 33 5.86 15.04 2.98
C LEU A 33 6.84 15.49 1.88
N LEU A 34 6.34 15.78 0.68
CA LEU A 34 7.14 16.31 -0.42
C LEU A 34 7.80 17.65 -0.05
N SER A 35 7.03 18.57 0.52
CA SER A 35 7.53 19.87 0.97
C SER A 35 8.61 19.75 2.05
N LEU A 36 8.40 18.88 3.04
CA LEU A 36 9.40 18.60 4.08
C LEU A 36 10.68 18.00 3.49
N MET A 37 10.55 16.98 2.62
CA MET A 37 11.70 16.35 1.97
C MET A 37 12.49 17.34 1.10
N GLN A 38 11.84 18.30 0.45
CA GLN A 38 12.52 19.35 -0.31
C GLN A 38 13.27 20.33 0.60
N ALA A 39 12.66 20.71 1.73
CA ALA A 39 13.25 21.65 2.68
C ALA A 39 14.48 21.08 3.39
N THR A 40 14.49 19.77 3.70
CA THR A 40 15.57 19.13 4.46
C THR A 40 16.69 18.52 3.61
N ARG A 41 16.59 18.60 2.27
CA ARG A 41 17.58 17.99 1.37
C ARG A 41 18.88 18.80 1.24
N PRO A 42 20.05 18.14 1.24
CA PRO A 42 21.31 18.77 0.86
C PRO A 42 21.23 19.42 -0.52
N SER A 43 21.92 20.53 -0.72
CA SER A 43 21.92 21.30 -1.98
C SER A 43 22.29 20.46 -3.20
N GLU A 44 23.24 19.54 -3.03
CA GLU A 44 23.73 18.61 -4.07
C GLU A 44 22.64 17.66 -4.60
N GLN A 45 21.61 17.38 -3.80
CA GLN A 45 20.53 16.45 -4.15
C GLN A 45 19.28 17.18 -4.67
N ARG A 46 19.33 18.51 -4.83
CA ARG A 46 18.20 19.32 -5.32
C ARG A 46 17.99 19.20 -6.82
N GLU A 47 19.00 18.76 -7.57
CA GLU A 47 18.88 18.54 -9.02
C GLU A 47 17.97 17.36 -9.37
N HIS A 48 17.76 16.43 -8.42
CA HIS A 48 16.89 15.27 -8.63
C HIS A 48 15.52 15.46 -7.97
N PRO A 49 14.43 15.48 -8.75
CA PRO A 49 13.09 15.67 -8.20
C PRO A 49 12.71 14.49 -7.28
N VAL A 50 12.23 14.81 -6.08
CA VAL A 50 11.57 13.84 -5.21
C VAL A 50 10.25 13.42 -5.88
N ARG A 51 9.94 12.13 -5.86
CA ARG A 51 8.62 11.63 -6.26
C ARG A 51 8.02 10.81 -5.13
N ILE A 52 6.72 10.96 -4.91
CA ILE A 52 5.93 10.16 -3.97
C ILE A 52 4.84 9.48 -4.79
N GLY A 53 4.82 8.14 -4.74
CA GLY A 53 3.73 7.33 -5.30
C GLY A 53 2.74 6.97 -4.19
N LEU A 54 1.44 7.14 -4.47
CA LEU A 54 0.37 6.70 -3.59
C LEU A 54 -0.32 5.48 -4.22
N ILE A 55 -0.46 4.40 -3.45
CA ILE A 55 -1.14 3.18 -3.87
C ILE A 55 -2.41 3.02 -3.04
N PRO A 56 -3.58 3.36 -3.57
CA PRO A 56 -4.83 3.30 -2.82
C PRO A 56 -5.38 1.88 -2.79
N THR A 57 -5.60 1.33 -1.60
CA THR A 57 -6.12 -0.03 -1.41
C THR A 57 -7.34 -0.09 -0.51
N ALA A 58 -7.71 1.02 0.12
CA ALA A 58 -8.81 1.07 1.10
C ALA A 58 -10.14 0.56 0.54
N VAL A 59 -10.88 -0.15 1.41
CA VAL A 59 -12.24 -0.64 1.14
C VAL A 59 -13.11 -0.32 2.36
N GLY A 60 -14.04 0.62 2.21
CA GLY A 60 -14.85 1.12 3.33
C GLY A 60 -15.74 0.05 3.97
N GLY A 61 -16.03 0.21 5.27
CA GLY A 61 -16.94 -0.68 6.02
C GLY A 61 -16.47 -2.14 6.10
N THR A 62 -15.17 -2.36 6.05
CA THR A 62 -14.57 -3.69 6.22
C THR A 62 -13.98 -3.80 7.62
N CYS A 63 -14.15 -4.95 8.27
CA CYS A 63 -13.48 -5.27 9.52
C CYS A 63 -12.05 -5.76 9.28
N ILE A 64 -11.21 -5.72 10.32
CA ILE A 64 -9.80 -6.09 10.22
C ILE A 64 -9.57 -7.56 9.86
N ASP A 65 -10.54 -8.44 10.12
CA ASP A 65 -10.48 -9.85 9.71
C ASP A 65 -10.25 -10.00 8.21
N ARG A 66 -10.80 -9.10 7.39
CA ARG A 66 -10.62 -9.12 5.93
C ARG A 66 -9.23 -8.72 5.47
N TRP A 67 -8.44 -8.16 6.38
CA TRP A 67 -7.11 -7.60 6.17
C TRP A 67 -6.00 -8.46 6.77
N LEU A 68 -6.30 -9.62 7.35
CA LEU A 68 -5.26 -10.52 7.85
C LEU A 68 -4.50 -11.19 6.68
N PRO A 69 -3.24 -11.61 6.87
CA PRO A 69 -2.50 -12.36 5.85
C PRO A 69 -3.28 -13.59 5.36
N GLY A 70 -3.32 -13.81 4.04
CA GLY A 70 -4.14 -14.86 3.42
C GLY A 70 -5.58 -14.44 3.12
N GLU A 71 -6.04 -13.30 3.63
CA GLU A 71 -7.40 -12.80 3.39
C GLU A 71 -7.47 -11.93 2.14
N VAL A 72 -8.65 -11.91 1.52
CA VAL A 72 -8.84 -11.35 0.18
C VAL A 72 -8.37 -9.89 0.05
N LEU A 73 -8.62 -9.03 1.06
CA LEU A 73 -8.22 -7.62 0.94
C LEU A 73 -6.73 -7.41 1.18
N PHE A 74 -6.12 -8.22 2.04
CA PHE A 74 -4.67 -8.23 2.24
C PHE A 74 -3.95 -8.66 0.96
N GLU A 75 -4.34 -9.79 0.37
CA GLU A 75 -3.73 -10.30 -0.86
C GLU A 75 -3.93 -9.34 -2.04
N ASN A 76 -5.10 -8.70 -2.13
CA ASN A 76 -5.33 -7.66 -3.14
C ASN A 76 -4.44 -6.42 -2.94
N MET A 77 -4.22 -5.99 -1.69
CA MET A 77 -3.30 -4.89 -1.37
C MET A 77 -1.88 -5.22 -1.80
N VAL A 78 -1.39 -6.41 -1.46
CA VAL A 78 -0.06 -6.90 -1.83
C VAL A 78 0.07 -6.96 -3.35
N LYS A 79 -0.86 -7.65 -4.02
CA LYS A 79 -0.84 -7.80 -5.48
C LYS A 79 -0.86 -6.45 -6.20
N LYS A 80 -1.78 -5.55 -5.82
CA LYS A 80 -1.89 -4.23 -6.45
C LYS A 80 -0.61 -3.41 -6.28
N THR A 81 0.01 -3.51 -5.10
CA THR A 81 1.28 -2.84 -4.82
C THR A 81 2.38 -3.37 -5.72
N GLU A 82 2.53 -4.69 -5.79
CA GLU A 82 3.52 -5.37 -6.65
C GLU A 82 3.33 -5.05 -8.14
N ASP A 83 2.09 -5.04 -8.63
CA ASP A 83 1.77 -4.68 -10.02
C ASP A 83 2.23 -3.25 -10.34
N ILE A 84 1.99 -2.29 -9.44
CA ILE A 84 2.38 -0.88 -9.61
C ILE A 84 3.90 -0.72 -9.53
N LEU A 85 4.56 -1.40 -8.60
CA LEU A 85 6.02 -1.40 -8.50
C LEU A 85 6.66 -1.96 -9.77
N GLY A 86 6.15 -3.06 -10.30
CA GLY A 86 6.62 -3.67 -11.54
C GLY A 86 6.35 -2.81 -12.78
N ALA A 87 5.22 -2.10 -12.84
CA ALA A 87 4.96 -1.13 -13.90
C ALA A 87 5.92 0.06 -13.83
N THR A 88 6.18 0.57 -12.62
CA THR A 88 7.13 1.67 -12.38
C THR A 88 8.56 1.26 -12.76
N GLU A 89 8.97 0.03 -12.42
CA GLU A 89 10.28 -0.50 -12.82
C GLU A 89 10.45 -0.58 -14.34
N LYS A 90 9.41 -1.02 -15.06
CA LYS A 90 9.43 -1.05 -16.53
C LYS A 90 9.49 0.34 -17.16
N GLU A 91 8.81 1.31 -16.58
CA GLU A 91 8.73 2.68 -17.10
C GLU A 91 10.01 3.48 -16.81
N PHE A 92 10.57 3.36 -15.59
CA PHE A 92 11.67 4.21 -15.13
C PHE A 92 13.01 3.49 -14.98
N GLY A 93 13.05 2.17 -15.21
CA GLY A 93 14.27 1.36 -15.12
C GLY A 93 14.77 1.12 -13.69
N PHE A 94 13.99 1.50 -12.67
CA PHE A 94 14.28 1.22 -11.27
C PHE A 94 13.02 0.86 -10.50
N ARG A 95 13.14 -0.08 -9.58
CA ARG A 95 12.03 -0.46 -8.69
C ARG A 95 12.04 0.38 -7.42
N PRO A 96 11.02 1.21 -7.15
CA PRO A 96 10.94 1.95 -5.90
C PRO A 96 10.67 1.00 -4.72
N ALA A 97 11.06 1.42 -3.53
CA ALA A 97 10.72 0.72 -2.29
C ALA A 97 9.41 1.24 -1.69
N VAL A 98 8.64 0.35 -1.08
CA VAL A 98 7.51 0.74 -0.23
C VAL A 98 8.06 1.43 1.01
N SER A 99 7.85 2.75 1.09
CA SER A 99 8.41 3.57 2.19
C SER A 99 7.54 3.57 3.45
N GLY A 100 6.28 3.15 3.34
CA GLY A 100 5.35 3.09 4.45
C GLY A 100 3.93 2.75 4.00
N ILE A 101 3.07 2.50 4.99
CA ILE A 101 1.64 2.24 4.80
C ILE A 101 0.87 3.24 5.67
N LEU A 102 -0.07 3.95 5.07
CA LEU A 102 -1.07 4.72 5.80
C LEU A 102 -2.25 3.80 6.08
N PHE A 103 -2.45 3.45 7.35
CA PHE A 103 -3.54 2.57 7.77
C PHE A 103 -4.54 3.37 8.60
N TYR A 104 -5.78 3.46 8.11
CA TYR A 104 -6.89 4.03 8.87
C TYR A 104 -8.13 3.16 8.69
N GLN A 105 -8.47 2.45 9.77
CA GLN A 105 -9.56 1.51 9.88
C GLN A 105 -9.83 1.27 11.37
N GLY A 106 -11.03 0.78 11.70
CA GLY A 106 -11.41 0.28 13.02
C GLY A 106 -12.88 0.49 13.35
N GLU A 107 -13.58 1.32 12.57
CA GLU A 107 -14.98 1.68 12.79
C GLU A 107 -15.91 0.46 12.78
N SER A 108 -15.65 -0.50 11.89
CA SER A 108 -16.42 -1.75 11.81
C SER A 108 -16.12 -2.71 12.96
N ASP A 109 -14.92 -2.70 13.51
CA ASP A 109 -14.52 -3.57 14.63
C ASP A 109 -14.93 -3.01 16.00
N ALA A 110 -15.28 -1.72 16.07
CA ALA A 110 -15.77 -1.07 17.27
C ALA A 110 -17.27 -1.33 17.56
N LEU A 111 -17.98 -2.02 16.66
CA LEU A 111 -19.42 -2.30 16.80
C LEU A 111 -19.72 -3.36 17.87
N GLU A 112 -18.77 -4.26 18.13
CA GLU A 112 -18.93 -5.35 19.10
C GLU A 112 -17.73 -5.38 20.05
N GLU A 113 -18.00 -5.53 21.35
CA GLU A 113 -16.94 -5.54 22.37
C GLU A 113 -15.92 -6.66 22.14
N ALA A 114 -16.36 -7.83 21.69
CA ALA A 114 -15.47 -8.95 21.38
C ALA A 114 -14.51 -8.63 20.23
N MET A 115 -14.99 -7.93 19.19
CA MET A 115 -14.17 -7.50 18.06
C MET A 115 -13.18 -6.42 18.49
N ALA A 116 -13.65 -5.43 19.26
CA ALA A 116 -12.80 -4.37 19.79
C ALA A 116 -11.67 -4.92 20.69
N ARG A 117 -11.97 -5.92 21.53
CA ARG A 117 -10.98 -6.59 22.39
C ARG A 117 -9.93 -7.37 21.59
N ALA A 118 -10.31 -7.99 20.48
CA ALA A 118 -9.39 -8.74 19.62
C ALA A 118 -8.61 -7.85 18.63
N TYR A 119 -8.98 -6.58 18.50
CA TYR A 119 -8.47 -5.70 17.45
C TYR A 119 -6.95 -5.49 17.51
N GLN A 120 -6.39 -5.33 18.71
CA GLN A 120 -4.96 -5.11 18.88
C GLN A 120 -4.13 -6.28 18.30
N ASP A 121 -4.49 -7.52 18.64
CA ASP A 121 -3.75 -8.70 18.17
C ASP A 121 -3.88 -8.87 16.66
N LYS A 122 -5.08 -8.61 16.11
CA LYS A 122 -5.32 -8.64 14.66
C LYS A 122 -4.53 -7.55 13.94
N LEU A 123 -4.44 -6.34 14.51
CA LEU A 123 -3.64 -5.25 13.96
C LEU A 123 -2.16 -5.58 13.96
N MET A 124 -1.65 -6.20 15.03
CA MET A 124 -0.26 -6.67 15.06
C MET A 124 0.01 -7.72 13.98
N ASN A 125 -0.90 -8.68 13.79
CA ASN A 125 -0.80 -9.66 12.72
C ASN A 125 -0.80 -9.01 11.32
N PHE A 126 -1.68 -8.02 11.09
CA PHE A 126 -1.67 -7.22 9.87
C PHE A 126 -0.32 -6.52 9.65
N VAL A 127 0.20 -5.81 10.66
CA VAL A 127 1.46 -5.06 10.56
C VAL A 127 2.63 -5.99 10.26
N GLU A 128 2.72 -7.13 10.95
CA GLU A 128 3.76 -8.12 10.70
C GLU A 128 3.64 -8.75 9.31
N GLY A 129 2.42 -9.07 8.88
CA GLY A 129 2.15 -9.54 7.53
C GLY A 129 2.59 -8.54 6.48
N ALA A 130 2.21 -7.27 6.63
CA ALA A 130 2.57 -6.22 5.70
C ALA A 130 4.08 -5.97 5.65
N ARG A 131 4.76 -6.02 6.82
CA ARG A 131 6.23 -5.97 6.86
C ARG A 131 6.85 -7.12 6.10
N ARG A 132 6.38 -8.37 6.30
CA ARG A 132 6.88 -9.53 5.54
C ARG A 132 6.66 -9.37 4.04
N ALA A 133 5.46 -8.93 3.64
CA ALA A 133 5.08 -8.77 2.23
C ALA A 133 5.91 -7.70 1.49
N PHE A 134 6.33 -6.64 2.17
CA PHE A 134 7.04 -5.51 1.56
C PHE A 134 8.49 -5.34 2.05
N SER A 135 9.04 -6.31 2.79
CA SER A 135 10.45 -6.29 3.16
C SER A 135 11.31 -6.38 1.91
N ARG A 136 12.31 -5.51 1.80
CA ARG A 136 13.31 -5.64 0.74
C ARG A 136 14.20 -6.83 1.13
N GLU A 137 14.07 -7.95 0.44
CA GLU A 137 15.19 -8.89 0.40
C GLU A 137 16.30 -8.22 -0.41
N ASP A 138 17.32 -7.72 0.30
CA ASP A 138 18.56 -7.25 -0.28
C ASP A 138 19.30 -8.45 -0.92
N GLY A 139 18.85 -8.87 -2.12
CA GLY A 139 19.53 -9.86 -2.94
C GLY A 139 18.70 -11.11 -3.30
N ARG A 140 17.91 -10.99 -4.37
CA ARG A 140 17.57 -12.03 -5.37
C ARG A 140 17.78 -13.52 -4.98
N ALA A 141 16.68 -14.24 -4.73
CA ALA A 141 16.38 -15.59 -5.23
C ALA A 141 14.87 -15.83 -4.99
N GLY A 142 14.00 -16.10 -5.96
CA GLY A 142 14.10 -17.15 -6.96
C GLY A 142 12.85 -18.04 -6.83
N ALA A 143 12.01 -18.00 -7.85
CA ALA A 143 11.14 -19.07 -8.38
C ALA A 143 10.49 -20.09 -7.42
N GLY A 144 9.19 -20.33 -7.67
CA GLY A 144 8.34 -21.27 -6.96
C GLY A 144 8.97 -22.63 -6.67
N ALA A 145 8.78 -23.08 -5.43
CA ALA A 145 8.87 -24.48 -5.08
C ALA A 145 7.58 -25.17 -5.56
N GLY A 146 7.60 -25.63 -6.82
CA GLY A 146 6.72 -26.69 -7.27
C GLY A 146 7.02 -27.96 -6.48
N ALA A 147 5.98 -28.53 -5.88
CA ALA A 147 6.03 -29.81 -5.19
C ALA A 147 6.42 -30.93 -6.18
N GLY A 148 7.70 -31.32 -6.15
CA GLY A 148 8.16 -32.58 -6.69
C GLY A 148 7.97 -33.69 -5.66
N ALA A 149 6.81 -34.34 -5.69
CA ALA A 149 6.58 -35.59 -4.97
C ALA A 149 7.39 -36.70 -5.66
N GLY A 150 8.59 -36.98 -5.15
CA GLY A 150 9.30 -38.24 -5.37
C GLY A 150 8.77 -39.26 -4.37
N ALA A 151 7.83 -40.09 -4.79
CA ALA A 151 7.51 -41.33 -4.09
C ALA A 151 8.31 -42.46 -4.75
N GLY A 152 9.35 -42.90 -4.06
CA GLY A 152 9.95 -44.20 -4.29
C GLY A 152 9.25 -45.25 -3.43
N ALA A 153 8.76 -46.30 -4.08
CA ALA A 153 8.74 -47.70 -3.64
C ALA A 153 8.29 -48.55 -4.83
#